data_AF-A0A961NNL6-F1
#
_entry.id   AF-A0A961NNL6-F1
#
_cell.length_a   1.000
_cell.length_b   1.000
_cell.length_c   1.000
_cell.angle_alpha   90.00
_cell.angle_beta   90.00
_cell.angle_gamma   90.00
#
_symmetry.space_group_name_H-M   'P 1'
#
loop_
_entity.id
_entity.type
_entity.pdbx_description
1 polymer ?
#
loop_
_entity_poly.entity_id
_entity_poly.type
_entity_poly.pdbx_seq_one_letter_code
_entity_poly.pdbx_strand_id
1 'polypeptide(L)'
;MSNPAYEHRPGGGILSALHWLHWLILGLSLLVTLAAYYITDTQSDQKVEARFERESNQIVELILERMQNYEDALWSGVSVIQSHGGDITYDQWLTFASSLRIEQKHPGINGIGVIHFVPPHQLQSYLFQQRLRRPDYHIHPAHAHNEYWPITYIEPVDINREAVGLDMAHEENRFTAARKARDTGTAQITGPIILVQDKQRTPGFLFFAPFYSRPVHNTDERRRDFVGMVYAPFVVKKLMLGALDRGNRHVGIRLLDGGKTIYDEHHPDDPDFDADPLYTTKINVPMYGRIWEFDMRSDSTFRALSFNPQPFTILIGGVAIDVMLMFLFIGLTQSNRKAAAYADRVTIELRKRKEELEKRNTTLHEQSEKIMQARRDADTA
;
A
#
# COMPACT_ATOMS: atom_id res chain seq x y z
N MET A 1 52.40 -12.54 75.00
CA MET A 1 51.15 -11.87 74.56
C MET A 1 51.45 -11.05 73.32
N SER A 2 50.97 -11.48 72.15
CA SER A 2 50.67 -10.62 71.00
C SER A 2 50.28 -11.52 69.81
N ASN A 3 48.97 -11.65 69.60
CA ASN A 3 48.32 -12.36 68.50
C ASN A 3 48.21 -11.39 67.31
N PRO A 4 48.63 -11.73 66.07
CA PRO A 4 48.30 -10.90 64.92
C PRO A 4 46.92 -11.31 64.38
N ALA A 5 46.06 -10.31 64.29
CA ALA A 5 44.68 -10.40 63.85
C ALA A 5 44.54 -10.85 62.39
N TYR A 6 43.51 -11.66 62.14
CA TYR A 6 43.00 -12.02 60.83
C TYR A 6 42.43 -10.78 60.12
N GLU A 7 43.02 -10.41 58.98
CA GLU A 7 42.50 -9.37 58.09
C GLU A 7 41.41 -9.95 57.18
N HIS A 8 40.16 -9.54 57.40
CA HIS A 8 39.03 -9.86 56.54
C HIS A 8 39.10 -9.02 55.26
N ARG A 9 39.48 -9.62 54.12
CA ARG A 9 39.27 -8.98 52.81
C ARG A 9 37.79 -9.04 52.43
N PRO A 10 37.18 -7.93 51.94
CA PRO A 10 35.79 -7.93 51.53
C PRO A 10 35.62 -8.86 50.33
N GLY A 11 34.60 -9.71 50.39
CA GLY A 11 34.28 -10.66 49.33
C GLY A 11 34.03 -9.92 48.03
N GLY A 12 34.94 -10.09 47.06
CA GLY A 12 34.68 -9.70 45.68
C GLY A 12 33.36 -10.33 45.25
N GLY A 13 32.39 -9.48 44.89
CA GLY A 13 31.05 -9.92 44.51
C GLY A 13 31.11 -10.98 43.41
N ILE A 14 30.09 -11.81 43.31
CA ILE A 14 30.02 -12.92 42.33
C ILE A 14 30.36 -12.44 40.90
N LEU A 15 30.03 -11.18 40.58
CA LEU A 15 30.32 -10.52 39.31
C LEU A 15 31.81 -10.17 39.10
N SER A 16 32.59 -9.90 40.15
CA SER A 16 34.03 -9.60 40.04
C SER A 16 34.88 -10.85 39.83
N ALA A 17 34.29 -12.04 39.89
CA ALA A 17 34.95 -13.31 39.62
C ALA A 17 34.91 -13.70 38.13
N LEU A 18 34.15 -12.97 37.31
CA LEU A 18 34.04 -13.24 35.87
C LEU A 18 35.28 -12.75 35.12
N HIS A 19 35.89 -13.64 34.35
CA HIS A 19 36.97 -13.30 33.42
C HIS A 19 36.46 -12.36 32.32
N TRP A 20 37.32 -11.47 31.79
CA TRP A 20 36.96 -10.50 30.75
C TRP A 20 36.36 -11.12 29.48
N LEU A 21 36.72 -12.37 29.18
CA LEU A 21 36.19 -13.13 28.03
C LEU A 21 34.67 -13.35 28.12
N HIS A 22 34.11 -13.53 29.32
CA HIS A 22 32.66 -13.68 29.50
C HIS A 22 31.91 -12.41 29.12
N TRP A 23 32.44 -11.25 29.53
CA TRP A 23 31.90 -9.94 29.16
C TRP A 23 32.01 -9.69 27.66
N LEU A 24 33.09 -10.14 27.02
CA LEU A 24 33.23 -10.08 25.57
C LEU A 24 32.19 -10.94 24.85
N ILE A 25 31.93 -12.16 25.33
CA ILE A 25 30.92 -13.06 24.73
C ILE A 25 29.52 -12.47 24.87
N LEU A 26 29.16 -11.97 26.05
CA LEU A 26 27.87 -11.30 26.27
C LEU A 26 27.73 -10.04 25.39
N GLY A 27 28.77 -9.22 25.30
CA GLY A 27 28.77 -8.03 24.46
C GLY A 27 28.60 -8.37 22.97
N LEU A 28 29.26 -9.42 22.48
CA LEU A 28 29.12 -9.86 21.09
C LEU A 28 27.73 -10.46 20.82
N SER A 29 27.21 -11.26 21.75
CA SER A 29 25.85 -11.81 21.68
C SER A 29 24.79 -10.70 21.60
N LEU A 30 24.86 -9.73 22.51
CA LEU A 30 23.99 -8.56 22.50
C LEU A 30 24.12 -7.76 21.20
N LEU A 31 25.34 -7.57 20.69
CA LEU A 31 25.57 -6.88 19.42
C LEU A 31 24.88 -7.60 18.25
N VAL A 32 24.95 -8.93 18.20
CA VAL A 32 24.24 -9.74 17.18
C VAL A 32 22.73 -9.59 17.33
N THR A 33 22.19 -9.64 18.55
CA THR A 33 20.76 -9.42 18.81
C THR A 33 20.31 -8.03 18.36
N LEU A 34 21.04 -6.98 18.72
CA LEU A 34 20.73 -5.61 18.33
C LEU A 34 20.82 -5.39 16.82
N ALA A 35 21.82 -6.00 16.16
CA ALA A 35 21.94 -5.96 14.70
C ALA A 35 20.77 -6.70 14.03
N ALA A 36 20.40 -7.88 14.51
CA ALA A 36 19.27 -8.65 13.99
C ALA A 36 17.93 -7.92 14.19
N TYR A 37 17.73 -7.32 15.36
CA TYR A 37 16.60 -6.43 15.66
C TYR A 37 16.53 -5.28 14.64
N TYR A 38 17.61 -4.50 14.52
CA TYR A 38 17.67 -3.34 13.64
C TYR A 38 17.41 -3.70 12.16
N ILE A 39 18.01 -4.79 11.67
CA ILE A 39 17.81 -5.26 10.30
C ILE A 39 16.34 -5.68 10.08
N THR A 40 15.76 -6.40 11.04
CA THR A 40 14.40 -6.92 10.92
C THR A 40 13.36 -5.81 11.03
N ASP A 41 13.60 -4.83 11.89
CA ASP A 41 12.79 -3.62 12.06
C ASP A 41 12.78 -2.80 10.75
N THR A 42 13.97 -2.48 10.22
CA THR A 42 14.11 -1.75 8.96
C THR A 42 13.46 -2.49 7.78
N GLN A 43 13.63 -3.81 7.70
CA GLN A 43 12.97 -4.62 6.67
C GLN A 43 11.45 -4.69 6.86
N SER A 44 10.96 -4.62 8.10
CA SER A 44 9.54 -4.58 8.39
C SER A 44 8.94 -3.28 7.87
N ASP A 45 9.56 -2.14 8.17
CA ASP A 45 9.10 -0.83 7.71
C ASP A 45 9.07 -0.74 6.17
N GLN A 46 10.14 -1.18 5.50
CA GLN A 46 10.19 -1.22 4.04
C GLN A 46 9.09 -2.11 3.42
N LYS A 47 8.76 -3.25 4.05
CA LYS A 47 7.69 -4.12 3.58
C LYS A 47 6.31 -3.49 3.74
N VAL A 48 6.12 -2.71 4.81
CA VAL A 48 4.87 -1.99 5.07
C VAL A 48 4.70 -0.84 4.06
N GLU A 49 5.73 -0.03 3.84
CA GLU A 49 5.72 1.03 2.82
C GLU A 49 5.46 0.46 1.41
N ALA A 50 6.18 -0.60 1.02
CA ALA A 50 5.99 -1.26 -0.28
C ALA A 50 4.60 -1.91 -0.44
N ARG A 51 3.91 -2.26 0.67
CA ARG A 51 2.51 -2.69 0.63
C ARG A 51 1.60 -1.49 0.33
N PHE A 52 1.79 -0.37 1.02
CA PHE A 52 1.02 0.85 0.79
C PHE A 52 1.13 1.34 -0.66
N GLU A 53 2.35 1.39 -1.20
CA GLU A 53 2.57 1.78 -2.60
C GLU A 53 1.88 0.82 -3.57
N ARG A 54 1.94 -0.49 -3.31
CA ARG A 54 1.30 -1.51 -4.16
C ARG A 54 -0.21 -1.38 -4.15
N GLU A 55 -0.83 -1.25 -2.97
CA GLU A 55 -2.28 -1.04 -2.86
C GLU A 55 -2.71 0.27 -3.55
N SER A 56 -1.92 1.34 -3.41
CA SER A 56 -2.19 2.61 -4.07
C SER A 56 -2.11 2.52 -5.61
N ASN A 57 -1.09 1.85 -6.13
CA ASN A 57 -0.94 1.64 -7.57
C ASN A 57 -2.02 0.71 -8.14
N GLN A 58 -2.37 -0.36 -7.42
CA GLN A 58 -3.43 -1.28 -7.83
C GLN A 58 -4.78 -0.57 -7.97
N ILE A 59 -5.09 0.36 -7.07
CA ILE A 59 -6.30 1.20 -7.18
C ILE A 59 -6.29 2.00 -8.48
N VAL A 60 -5.18 2.65 -8.80
CA VAL A 60 -5.05 3.45 -10.04
C VAL A 60 -5.19 2.56 -11.27
N GLU A 61 -4.57 1.38 -11.28
CA GLU A 61 -4.68 0.39 -12.36
C GLU A 61 -6.13 -0.07 -12.58
N LEU A 62 -6.86 -0.39 -11.50
CA LEU A 62 -8.26 -0.80 -11.59
C LEU A 62 -9.15 0.31 -12.18
N ILE A 63 -8.89 1.58 -11.83
CA ILE A 63 -9.63 2.71 -12.40
C ILE A 63 -9.28 2.89 -13.88
N LEU A 64 -8.01 2.76 -14.25
CA LEU A 64 -7.55 2.83 -15.65
C LEU A 64 -8.20 1.74 -16.51
N GLU A 65 -8.13 0.48 -16.07
CA GLU A 65 -8.75 -0.66 -16.76
C GLU A 65 -10.25 -0.42 -16.97
N ARG A 66 -10.91 0.10 -15.94
CA ARG A 66 -12.35 0.36 -16.01
C ARG A 66 -12.69 1.50 -16.96
N MET A 67 -11.88 2.55 -16.99
CA MET A 67 -12.03 3.63 -17.95
C MET A 67 -11.79 3.15 -19.39
N GLN A 68 -10.84 2.25 -19.62
CA GLN A 68 -10.64 1.59 -20.92
C GLN A 68 -11.86 0.76 -21.33
N ASN A 69 -12.42 -0.03 -20.41
CA ASN A 69 -13.64 -0.80 -20.69
C ASN A 69 -14.84 0.09 -21.05
N TYR A 70 -14.92 1.31 -20.51
CA TYR A 70 -15.92 2.28 -20.93
C TYR A 70 -15.61 2.86 -22.30
N GLU A 71 -14.36 3.25 -22.56
CA GLU A 71 -13.94 3.70 -23.89
C GLU A 71 -14.35 2.68 -24.98
N ASP A 72 -14.10 1.39 -24.75
CA ASP A 72 -14.48 0.32 -25.67
C ASP A 72 -16.00 0.25 -25.90
N ALA A 73 -16.81 0.50 -24.86
CA ALA A 73 -18.26 0.57 -24.98
C ALA A 73 -18.72 1.76 -25.84
N LEU A 74 -18.07 2.92 -25.70
CA LEU A 74 -18.35 4.09 -26.54
C LEU A 74 -17.95 3.83 -27.99
N TRP A 75 -16.76 3.27 -28.24
CA TRP A 75 -16.31 2.93 -29.60
C TRP A 75 -17.13 1.81 -30.24
N SER A 76 -17.68 0.90 -29.45
CA SER A 76 -18.67 -0.07 -29.92
C SER A 76 -19.93 0.64 -30.43
N GLY A 77 -20.41 1.67 -29.72
CA GLY A 77 -21.51 2.52 -30.19
C GLY A 77 -21.18 3.25 -31.48
N VAL A 78 -19.97 3.82 -31.60
CA VAL A 78 -19.49 4.45 -32.84
C VAL A 78 -19.49 3.44 -33.99
N SER A 79 -19.02 2.22 -33.74
CA SER A 79 -18.97 1.15 -34.73
C SER A 79 -20.35 0.75 -35.23
N VAL A 80 -21.36 0.71 -34.35
CA VAL A 80 -22.75 0.43 -34.72
C VAL A 80 -23.34 1.57 -35.57
N ILE A 81 -23.02 2.83 -35.26
CA ILE A 81 -23.47 3.97 -36.08
C ILE A 81 -22.84 3.91 -37.48
N GLN A 82 -21.53 3.63 -37.55
CA GLN A 82 -20.81 3.54 -38.82
C GLN A 82 -21.31 2.38 -39.69
N SER A 83 -21.66 1.24 -39.10
CA SER A 83 -22.20 0.10 -39.84
C SER A 83 -23.61 0.35 -40.41
N HIS A 84 -24.32 1.35 -39.90
CA HIS A 84 -25.62 1.81 -40.40
C HIS A 84 -25.53 3.00 -41.37
N GLY A 85 -24.34 3.29 -41.89
CA GLY A 85 -24.14 4.36 -42.89
C GLY A 85 -23.87 5.74 -42.29
N GLY A 86 -23.46 5.82 -41.02
CA GLY A 86 -23.03 7.06 -40.37
C GLY A 86 -24.11 7.80 -39.60
N ASP A 87 -25.31 7.23 -39.47
CA ASP A 87 -26.41 7.71 -38.64
C ASP A 87 -27.15 6.51 -38.02
N ILE A 88 -27.95 6.75 -36.98
CA ILE A 88 -28.70 5.70 -36.28
C ILE A 88 -30.08 6.19 -35.85
N THR A 89 -31.09 5.34 -35.98
CA THR A 89 -32.43 5.62 -35.44
C THR A 89 -32.50 5.34 -33.95
N TYR A 90 -33.49 5.94 -33.27
CA TYR A 90 -33.71 5.68 -31.85
C TYR A 90 -33.90 4.19 -31.51
N ASP A 91 -34.67 3.44 -32.31
CA ASP A 91 -34.95 2.03 -32.01
C ASP A 91 -33.69 1.15 -32.15
N GLN A 92 -32.83 1.48 -33.12
CA GLN A 92 -31.53 0.83 -33.28
C GLN A 92 -30.61 1.16 -32.11
N TRP A 93 -30.58 2.42 -31.67
CA TRP A 93 -29.80 2.82 -30.49
C TRP A 93 -30.29 2.13 -29.22
N LEU A 94 -31.61 2.07 -29.01
CA LEU A 94 -32.23 1.37 -27.88
C LEU A 94 -31.86 -0.12 -27.88
N THR A 95 -31.87 -0.75 -29.06
CA THR A 95 -31.47 -2.16 -29.21
C THR A 95 -30.00 -2.34 -28.79
N PHE A 96 -29.10 -1.49 -29.31
CA PHE A 96 -27.69 -1.51 -28.94
C PHE A 96 -27.47 -1.31 -27.43
N ALA A 97 -28.06 -0.25 -26.86
CA ALA A 97 -27.91 0.08 -25.45
C ALA A 97 -28.45 -1.04 -24.53
N SER A 98 -29.59 -1.64 -24.89
CA SER A 98 -30.15 -2.78 -24.15
C SER A 98 -29.25 -4.01 -24.20
N SER A 99 -28.62 -4.30 -25.34
CA SER A 99 -27.67 -5.40 -25.48
C SER A 99 -26.36 -5.17 -24.72
N LEU A 100 -25.92 -3.92 -24.59
CA LEU A 100 -24.72 -3.55 -23.84
C LEU A 100 -24.89 -3.79 -22.33
N ARG A 101 -26.13 -3.81 -21.82
CA ARG A 101 -26.43 -4.14 -20.41
C ARG A 101 -25.66 -3.25 -19.43
N ILE A 102 -25.65 -1.95 -19.69
CA ILE A 102 -24.81 -0.94 -19.00
C ILE A 102 -24.96 -1.01 -17.50
N GLU A 103 -26.18 -1.09 -16.99
CA GLU A 103 -26.43 -1.15 -15.54
C GLU A 103 -25.76 -2.35 -14.86
N GLN A 104 -25.63 -3.48 -15.57
CA GLN A 104 -25.06 -4.71 -15.01
C GLN A 104 -23.57 -4.88 -15.32
N LYS A 105 -23.13 -4.48 -16.51
CA LYS A 105 -21.75 -4.69 -16.99
C LYS A 105 -20.83 -3.49 -16.80
N HIS A 106 -21.42 -2.30 -16.67
CA HIS A 106 -20.68 -1.04 -16.61
C HIS A 106 -21.13 -0.19 -15.41
N PRO A 107 -20.93 -0.66 -14.16
CA PRO A 107 -21.37 0.10 -12.99
C PRO A 107 -20.70 1.48 -12.97
N GLY A 108 -21.36 2.54 -12.52
CA GLY A 108 -20.81 3.91 -12.54
C GLY A 108 -21.15 4.73 -13.79
N ILE A 109 -21.57 4.08 -14.89
CA ILE A 109 -22.21 4.76 -16.03
C ILE A 109 -23.68 5.02 -15.71
N ASN A 110 -24.15 6.26 -15.91
CA ASN A 110 -25.57 6.61 -15.78
C ASN A 110 -26.35 6.54 -17.11
N GLY A 111 -25.68 6.25 -18.22
CA GLY A 111 -26.31 5.94 -19.51
C GLY A 111 -25.32 5.93 -20.67
N ILE A 112 -25.80 5.61 -21.86
CA ILE A 112 -25.06 5.83 -23.11
C ILE A 112 -25.97 6.56 -24.10
N GLY A 113 -25.41 7.50 -24.83
CA GLY A 113 -26.19 8.32 -25.75
C GLY A 113 -25.45 8.75 -26.99
N VAL A 114 -26.19 9.41 -27.87
CA VAL A 114 -25.71 10.01 -29.12
C VAL A 114 -25.96 11.50 -29.07
N ILE A 115 -24.92 12.26 -29.33
CA ILE A 115 -24.95 13.71 -29.56
C ILE A 115 -24.74 13.92 -31.05
N HIS A 116 -25.64 14.66 -31.71
CA HIS A 116 -25.46 15.05 -33.10
C HIS A 116 -24.86 16.45 -33.17
N PHE A 117 -24.02 16.68 -34.17
CA PHE A 117 -23.62 18.01 -34.59
C PHE A 117 -24.67 18.56 -35.55
N VAL A 118 -25.27 19.68 -35.19
CA VAL A 118 -26.33 20.33 -35.98
C VAL A 118 -25.88 21.74 -36.34
N PRO A 119 -25.44 21.97 -37.58
CA PRO A 119 -25.10 23.33 -38.01
C PRO A 119 -26.38 24.18 -38.14
N PRO A 120 -26.29 25.52 -38.00
CA PRO A 120 -27.46 26.40 -37.96
C PRO A 120 -28.42 26.24 -39.15
N HIS A 121 -27.88 25.98 -40.34
CA HIS A 121 -28.66 25.81 -41.57
C HIS A 121 -29.48 24.50 -41.59
N GLN A 122 -29.17 23.52 -40.74
CA GLN A 122 -29.89 22.24 -40.61
C GLN A 122 -30.79 22.18 -39.37
N LEU A 123 -30.79 23.22 -38.52
CA LEU A 123 -31.50 23.20 -37.25
C LEU A 123 -32.99 22.91 -37.39
N GLN A 124 -33.68 23.58 -38.32
CA GLN A 124 -35.13 23.42 -38.49
C GLN A 124 -35.50 22.03 -39.01
N SER A 125 -34.75 21.50 -39.98
CA SER A 125 -34.94 20.13 -40.47
C SER A 125 -34.66 19.10 -39.38
N TYR A 126 -33.61 19.30 -38.59
CA TYR A 126 -33.26 18.41 -37.49
C TYR A 126 -34.38 18.38 -36.43
N LEU A 127 -34.85 19.54 -35.97
CA LEU A 127 -35.94 19.63 -35.00
C LEU A 127 -37.22 19.00 -35.51
N PHE A 128 -37.56 19.20 -36.79
CA PHE A 128 -38.71 18.56 -37.41
C PHE A 128 -38.59 17.03 -37.33
N GLN A 129 -37.44 16.47 -37.72
CA GLN A 129 -37.21 15.02 -37.67
C GLN A 129 -37.30 14.45 -36.25
N GLN A 130 -36.68 15.10 -35.26
CA GLN A 130 -36.75 14.63 -33.87
C GLN A 130 -38.19 14.70 -33.31
N ARG A 131 -38.97 15.72 -33.70
CA ARG A 131 -40.36 15.90 -33.26
C ARG A 131 -41.36 14.92 -33.86
N LEU A 132 -41.03 14.27 -34.98
CA LEU A 132 -41.85 13.18 -35.51
C LEU A 132 -42.00 12.02 -34.51
N ARG A 133 -40.97 11.78 -33.68
CA ARG A 133 -40.98 10.73 -32.65
C ARG A 133 -41.16 11.27 -31.23
N ARG A 134 -40.61 12.45 -30.95
CA ARG A 134 -40.67 13.10 -29.62
C ARG A 134 -41.21 14.51 -29.78
N PRO A 135 -42.55 14.71 -29.76
CA PRO A 135 -43.17 16.01 -30.03
C PRO A 135 -42.62 17.16 -29.17
N ASP A 136 -42.23 16.88 -27.93
CA ASP A 136 -41.69 17.86 -26.98
C ASP A 136 -40.18 18.11 -27.12
N TYR A 137 -39.52 17.51 -28.12
CA TYR A 137 -38.07 17.66 -28.32
C TYR A 137 -37.72 19.10 -28.67
N HIS A 138 -36.79 19.66 -27.89
CA HIS A 138 -36.24 20.99 -28.09
C HIS A 138 -34.78 20.99 -27.61
N ILE A 139 -33.98 21.86 -28.21
CA ILE A 139 -32.59 22.07 -27.79
C ILE A 139 -32.59 23.06 -26.63
N HIS A 140 -31.88 22.76 -25.54
CA HIS A 140 -31.84 23.60 -24.35
C HIS A 140 -30.49 23.53 -23.60
N PRO A 141 -30.17 24.52 -22.76
CA PRO A 141 -30.75 25.86 -22.77
C PRO A 141 -30.24 26.66 -23.99
N ALA A 142 -30.81 27.84 -24.21
CA ALA A 142 -30.31 28.75 -25.25
C ALA A 142 -28.90 29.25 -24.90
N HIS A 143 -28.05 29.42 -25.92
CA HIS A 143 -26.69 29.94 -25.79
C HIS A 143 -26.28 30.76 -27.02
N ALA A 144 -25.13 31.43 -26.95
CA ALA A 144 -24.64 32.34 -27.98
C ALA A 144 -23.85 31.66 -29.13
N HIS A 145 -23.50 30.38 -29.00
CA HIS A 145 -22.76 29.65 -30.05
C HIS A 145 -23.61 29.42 -31.31
N ASN A 146 -22.95 29.47 -32.47
CA ASN A 146 -23.55 29.28 -33.80
C ASN A 146 -23.41 27.83 -34.30
N GLU A 147 -23.47 26.88 -33.38
CA GLU A 147 -23.50 25.44 -33.64
C GLU A 147 -24.19 24.77 -32.46
N TYR A 148 -24.90 23.67 -32.74
CA TYR A 148 -25.70 22.96 -31.74
C TYR A 148 -25.23 21.52 -31.62
N TRP A 149 -25.06 21.06 -30.39
CA TRP A 149 -24.58 19.73 -30.06
C TRP A 149 -25.56 19.06 -29.09
N PRO A 150 -26.83 18.88 -29.50
CA PRO A 150 -27.84 18.37 -28.60
C PRO A 150 -27.71 16.86 -28.39
N ILE A 151 -27.93 16.45 -27.13
CA ILE A 151 -28.18 15.05 -26.81
C ILE A 151 -29.45 14.61 -27.54
N THR A 152 -29.27 13.73 -28.52
CA THR A 152 -30.35 13.24 -29.36
C THR A 152 -30.94 11.97 -28.75
N TYR A 153 -30.08 11.02 -28.36
CA TYR A 153 -30.47 9.78 -27.70
C TYR A 153 -29.70 9.61 -26.40
N ILE A 154 -30.35 9.03 -25.39
CA ILE A 154 -29.70 8.55 -24.17
C ILE A 154 -30.55 7.42 -23.60
N GLU A 155 -29.88 6.34 -23.19
CA GLU A 155 -30.50 5.19 -22.53
C GLU A 155 -29.79 4.85 -21.21
N PRO A 156 -30.53 4.47 -20.15
CA PRO A 156 -31.99 4.42 -20.08
C PRO A 156 -32.60 5.84 -20.00
N VAL A 157 -33.66 6.10 -20.79
CA VAL A 157 -34.27 7.44 -20.87
C VAL A 157 -34.93 7.88 -19.56
N ASP A 158 -35.49 6.97 -18.77
CA ASP A 158 -36.28 7.30 -17.58
C ASP A 158 -35.50 8.12 -16.54
N ILE A 159 -34.24 7.74 -16.29
CA ILE A 159 -33.37 8.45 -15.34
C ILE A 159 -32.66 9.65 -15.99
N ASN A 160 -32.68 9.75 -17.33
CA ASN A 160 -31.95 10.75 -18.11
C ASN A 160 -32.87 11.70 -18.90
N ARG A 161 -34.16 11.74 -18.58
CA ARG A 161 -35.17 12.49 -19.36
C ARG A 161 -34.81 13.97 -19.52
N GLU A 162 -34.25 14.57 -18.47
CA GLU A 162 -33.80 15.98 -18.46
C GLU A 162 -32.57 16.24 -19.35
N ALA A 163 -31.79 15.20 -19.65
CA ALA A 163 -30.62 15.32 -20.53
C ALA A 163 -31.01 15.30 -22.01
N VAL A 164 -32.21 14.82 -22.37
CA VAL A 164 -32.67 14.81 -23.77
C VAL A 164 -32.81 16.25 -24.27
N GLY A 165 -32.15 16.56 -25.38
CA GLY A 165 -32.13 17.91 -25.95
C GLY A 165 -31.13 18.87 -25.29
N LEU A 166 -30.46 18.48 -24.21
CA LEU A 166 -29.45 19.32 -23.58
C LEU A 166 -28.28 19.53 -24.55
N ASP A 167 -27.94 20.78 -24.82
CA ASP A 167 -26.87 21.18 -25.73
C ASP A 167 -25.53 21.24 -25.00
N MET A 168 -24.54 20.53 -25.54
CA MET A 168 -23.18 20.55 -25.02
C MET A 168 -22.51 21.90 -25.17
N ALA A 169 -22.92 22.72 -26.14
CA ALA A 169 -22.34 24.03 -26.39
C ALA A 169 -22.69 25.08 -25.31
N HIS A 170 -23.69 24.84 -24.45
CA HIS A 170 -24.09 25.82 -23.44
C HIS A 170 -23.10 25.93 -22.26
N GLU A 171 -22.32 24.89 -21.96
CA GLU A 171 -21.42 24.85 -20.80
C GLU A 171 -19.98 24.58 -21.23
N GLU A 172 -19.05 25.34 -20.67
CA GLU A 172 -17.67 25.42 -21.15
C GLU A 172 -16.92 24.07 -21.09
N ASN A 173 -17.03 23.33 -19.99
CA ASN A 173 -16.33 22.03 -19.85
C ASN A 173 -16.88 20.99 -20.82
N ARG A 174 -18.20 20.96 -21.04
CA ARG A 174 -18.84 20.10 -22.05
C ARG A 174 -18.35 20.46 -23.46
N PHE A 175 -18.43 21.73 -23.81
CA PHE A 175 -18.14 22.20 -25.17
C PHE A 175 -16.67 22.05 -25.54
N THR A 176 -15.76 22.45 -24.64
CA THR A 176 -14.31 22.36 -24.88
C THR A 176 -13.85 20.91 -25.04
N ALA A 177 -14.34 19.99 -24.22
CA ALA A 177 -14.01 18.57 -24.34
C ALA A 177 -14.61 17.93 -25.60
N ALA A 178 -15.85 18.27 -25.96
CA ALA A 178 -16.47 17.80 -27.21
C ALA A 178 -15.69 18.29 -28.45
N ARG A 179 -15.28 19.57 -28.49
CA ARG A 179 -14.43 20.08 -29.57
C ARG A 179 -13.06 19.41 -29.60
N LYS A 180 -12.46 19.14 -28.44
CA LYS A 180 -11.19 18.42 -28.35
C LYS A 180 -11.33 17.00 -28.92
N ALA A 181 -12.38 16.27 -28.56
CA ALA A 181 -12.62 14.92 -29.08
C ALA A 181 -12.80 14.94 -30.60
N ARG A 182 -13.56 15.90 -31.15
CA ARG A 182 -13.67 16.13 -32.59
C ARG A 182 -12.29 16.38 -33.23
N ASP A 183 -11.50 17.31 -32.68
CA ASP A 183 -10.27 17.73 -33.35
C ASP A 183 -9.15 16.66 -33.27
N THR A 184 -9.11 15.88 -32.18
CA THR A 184 -8.11 14.81 -31.98
C THR A 184 -8.54 13.48 -32.59
N GLY A 185 -9.83 13.23 -32.77
CA GLY A 185 -10.33 11.92 -33.18
C GLY A 185 -10.19 10.83 -32.11
N THR A 186 -9.92 11.22 -30.86
CA THR A 186 -9.73 10.29 -29.74
C THR A 186 -10.78 10.53 -28.67
N ALA A 187 -10.98 9.56 -27.78
CA ALA A 187 -11.91 9.72 -26.67
C ALA A 187 -11.43 10.82 -25.71
N GLN A 188 -12.37 11.62 -25.17
CA GLN A 188 -12.08 12.72 -24.26
C GLN A 188 -13.08 12.77 -23.11
N ILE A 189 -12.64 13.17 -21.92
CA ILE A 189 -13.52 13.47 -20.79
C ILE A 189 -13.63 14.99 -20.55
N THR A 190 -14.79 15.41 -20.04
CA THR A 190 -14.99 16.79 -19.58
C THR A 190 -14.21 17.06 -18.29
N GLY A 191 -14.01 18.34 -17.98
CA GLY A 191 -13.77 18.73 -16.58
C GLY A 191 -14.96 18.42 -15.67
N PRO A 192 -14.83 18.70 -14.36
CA PRO A 192 -15.87 18.38 -13.39
C PRO A 192 -17.13 19.20 -13.64
N ILE A 193 -18.23 18.52 -13.94
CA ILE A 193 -19.54 19.13 -14.18
C ILE A 193 -20.57 18.60 -13.18
N ILE A 194 -21.70 19.32 -13.07
CA ILE A 194 -22.89 18.80 -12.41
C ILE A 194 -23.79 18.19 -13.49
N LEU A 195 -24.12 16.92 -13.31
CA LEU A 195 -25.04 16.20 -14.18
C LEU A 195 -26.48 16.61 -13.85
N VAL A 196 -27.27 16.93 -14.87
CA VAL A 196 -28.69 17.34 -14.68
C VAL A 196 -29.51 16.21 -14.06
N GLN A 197 -29.18 14.96 -14.39
CA GLN A 197 -29.81 13.76 -13.87
C GLN A 197 -29.39 13.38 -12.43
N ASP A 198 -28.30 13.97 -11.89
CA ASP A 198 -27.85 13.63 -10.54
C ASP A 198 -28.51 14.53 -9.49
N LYS A 199 -29.50 13.97 -8.79
CA LYS A 199 -30.22 14.64 -7.71
C LYS A 199 -29.33 15.07 -6.55
N GLN A 200 -28.20 14.38 -6.34
CA GLN A 200 -27.24 14.71 -5.28
C GLN A 200 -26.28 15.84 -5.68
N ARG A 201 -26.28 16.24 -6.97
CA ARG A 201 -25.40 17.28 -7.53
C ARG A 201 -23.92 17.03 -7.23
N THR A 202 -23.53 15.76 -7.20
CA THR A 202 -22.14 15.36 -6.99
C THR A 202 -21.31 15.59 -8.26
N PRO A 203 -19.98 15.74 -8.13
CA PRO A 203 -19.11 15.86 -9.30
C PRO A 203 -19.27 14.68 -10.26
N GLY A 204 -19.45 15.01 -11.54
CA GLY A 204 -19.49 14.07 -12.65
C GLY A 204 -18.67 14.56 -13.84
N PHE A 205 -18.61 13.74 -14.87
CA PHE A 205 -18.01 14.08 -16.15
C PHE A 205 -18.75 13.39 -17.30
N LEU A 206 -18.60 13.89 -18.52
CA LEU A 206 -18.99 13.16 -19.72
C LEU A 206 -17.75 12.56 -20.36
N PHE A 207 -17.90 11.37 -20.92
CA PHE A 207 -16.90 10.72 -21.76
C PHE A 207 -17.43 10.73 -23.19
N PHE A 208 -16.61 11.15 -24.16
CA PHE A 208 -16.98 11.28 -25.56
C PHE A 208 -16.12 10.39 -26.45
N ALA A 209 -16.75 9.77 -27.44
CA ALA A 209 -16.10 9.17 -28.60
C ALA A 209 -16.68 9.78 -29.90
N PRO A 210 -15.86 10.50 -30.69
CA PRO A 210 -16.33 11.17 -31.91
C PRO A 210 -16.60 10.18 -33.05
N PHE A 211 -17.51 10.52 -33.95
CA PHE A 211 -17.68 9.82 -35.21
C PHE A 211 -17.88 10.79 -36.40
N TYR A 212 -17.48 10.32 -37.58
CA TYR A 212 -17.35 11.12 -38.79
C TYR A 212 -18.11 10.46 -39.94
N SER A 213 -18.53 11.24 -40.93
CA SER A 213 -19.27 10.75 -42.10
C SER A 213 -18.44 9.87 -43.04
N ARG A 214 -17.11 9.96 -42.94
CA ARG A 214 -16.14 9.20 -43.74
C ARG A 214 -14.83 9.04 -42.96
N PRO A 215 -13.90 8.18 -43.41
CA PRO A 215 -12.55 8.11 -42.84
C PRO A 215 -11.83 9.47 -42.87
N VAL A 216 -11.14 9.80 -41.79
CA VAL A 216 -10.45 11.09 -41.58
C VAL A 216 -9.02 10.87 -41.11
N HIS A 217 -8.08 11.67 -41.59
CA HIS A 217 -6.63 11.50 -41.36
C HIS A 217 -5.97 12.71 -40.68
N ASN A 218 -6.61 13.88 -40.72
CA ASN A 218 -6.11 15.11 -40.12
C ASN A 218 -7.23 15.93 -39.48
N THR A 219 -6.85 16.97 -38.74
CA THR A 219 -7.81 17.80 -37.99
C THR A 219 -8.79 18.56 -38.89
N ASP A 220 -8.39 18.98 -40.09
CA ASP A 220 -9.28 19.71 -40.99
C ASP A 220 -10.36 18.79 -41.58
N GLU A 221 -9.98 17.56 -41.96
CA GLU A 221 -10.92 16.51 -42.35
C GLU A 221 -11.87 16.17 -41.21
N ARG A 222 -11.35 15.97 -39.99
CA ARG A 222 -12.17 15.70 -38.80
C ARG A 222 -13.21 16.79 -38.59
N ARG A 223 -12.83 18.07 -38.67
CA ARG A 223 -13.76 19.19 -38.49
C ARG A 223 -14.83 19.24 -39.57
N ARG A 224 -14.45 19.04 -40.83
CA ARG A 224 -15.37 19.10 -41.97
C ARG A 224 -16.36 17.94 -41.98
N ASP A 225 -15.88 16.74 -41.65
CA ASP A 225 -16.63 15.50 -41.79
C ASP A 225 -17.25 15.01 -40.46
N PHE A 226 -17.19 15.82 -39.40
CA PHE A 226 -17.77 15.53 -38.09
C PHE A 226 -19.31 15.44 -38.13
N VAL A 227 -19.86 14.37 -37.56
CA VAL A 227 -21.31 14.14 -37.51
C VAL A 227 -21.83 14.18 -36.08
N GLY A 228 -21.07 13.69 -35.11
CA GLY A 228 -21.52 13.61 -33.74
C GLY A 228 -20.60 12.79 -32.84
N MET A 229 -21.14 12.41 -31.68
CA MET A 229 -20.42 11.65 -30.67
C MET A 229 -21.32 10.61 -30.03
N VAL A 230 -20.73 9.46 -29.71
CA VAL A 230 -21.25 8.63 -28.64
C VAL A 230 -20.73 9.18 -27.33
N TYR A 231 -21.57 9.19 -26.30
CA TYR A 231 -21.17 9.67 -24.98
C TYR A 231 -21.76 8.85 -23.84
N ALA A 232 -21.12 8.95 -22.68
CA ALA A 232 -21.63 8.39 -21.43
C ALA A 232 -21.44 9.40 -20.27
N PRO A 233 -22.48 9.69 -19.46
CA PRO A 233 -22.35 10.46 -18.24
C PRO A 233 -21.92 9.59 -17.06
N PHE A 234 -20.94 10.08 -16.30
CA PHE A 234 -20.37 9.43 -15.12
C PHE A 234 -20.57 10.25 -13.87
N VAL A 235 -21.00 9.59 -12.79
CA VAL A 235 -20.95 10.14 -11.43
C VAL A 235 -19.68 9.62 -10.78
N VAL A 236 -18.75 10.51 -10.40
CA VAL A 236 -17.43 10.12 -9.88
C VAL A 236 -17.58 9.22 -8.65
N LYS A 237 -18.51 9.54 -7.75
CA LYS A 237 -18.80 8.71 -6.57
C LYS A 237 -19.17 7.27 -6.93
N LYS A 238 -20.01 7.06 -7.95
CA LYS A 238 -20.41 5.71 -8.40
C LYS A 238 -19.29 4.99 -9.15
N LEU A 239 -18.48 5.73 -9.91
CA LEU A 239 -17.27 5.20 -10.55
C LEU A 239 -16.34 4.61 -9.48
N MET A 240 -16.03 5.40 -8.44
CA MET A 240 -15.12 4.98 -7.36
C MET A 240 -15.68 3.79 -6.58
N LEU A 241 -16.96 3.85 -6.15
CA LEU A 241 -17.60 2.75 -5.42
C LEU A 241 -17.69 1.46 -6.24
N GLY A 242 -17.93 1.55 -7.54
CA GLY A 242 -18.05 0.36 -8.39
C GLY A 242 -16.70 -0.22 -8.83
N ALA A 243 -15.62 0.57 -8.77
CA ALA A 243 -14.28 0.15 -9.21
C ALA A 243 -13.50 -0.47 -8.05
N LEU A 244 -13.83 -0.05 -6.82
CA LEU A 244 -13.01 -0.28 -5.64
C LEU A 244 -13.89 -0.86 -4.55
N ASP A 245 -13.70 -2.15 -4.29
CA ASP A 245 -14.27 -2.75 -3.08
C ASP A 245 -13.51 -2.21 -1.86
N ARG A 246 -14.19 -1.34 -1.10
CA ARG A 246 -13.60 -0.71 0.10
C ARG A 246 -13.13 -1.75 1.11
N GLY A 247 -13.78 -2.91 1.20
CA GLY A 247 -13.42 -3.95 2.18
C GLY A 247 -12.10 -4.66 1.90
N ASN A 248 -11.53 -4.49 0.70
CA ASN A 248 -10.30 -5.18 0.27
C ASN A 248 -9.08 -4.26 0.14
N ARG A 249 -9.20 -3.00 0.57
CA ARG A 249 -8.11 -2.02 0.52
C ARG A 249 -8.00 -1.31 1.86
N HIS A 250 -6.80 -0.86 2.18
CA HIS A 250 -6.51 -0.17 3.44
C HIS A 250 -5.95 1.24 3.17
N VAL A 251 -6.49 1.87 2.11
CA VAL A 251 -6.04 3.15 1.57
C VAL A 251 -7.26 4.02 1.29
N GLY A 252 -7.27 5.22 1.88
CA GLY A 252 -8.24 6.26 1.62
C GLY A 252 -7.84 7.13 0.43
N ILE A 253 -8.83 7.50 -0.39
CA ILE A 253 -8.61 8.20 -1.67
C ILE A 253 -9.24 9.58 -1.67
N ARG A 254 -8.50 10.55 -2.17
CA ARG A 254 -9.02 11.82 -2.66
C ARG A 254 -8.62 12.00 -4.12
N LEU A 255 -9.58 12.34 -4.96
CA LEU A 255 -9.37 12.53 -6.40
C LEU A 255 -9.55 14.00 -6.74
N LEU A 256 -8.59 14.56 -7.47
CA LEU A 256 -8.62 15.93 -7.95
C LEU A 256 -8.51 15.99 -9.47
N ASP A 257 -9.18 16.97 -10.05
CA ASP A 257 -9.06 17.32 -11.48
C ASP A 257 -8.89 18.84 -11.60
N GLY A 258 -7.74 19.27 -12.13
CA GLY A 258 -7.41 20.69 -12.25
C GLY A 258 -7.38 21.42 -10.89
N GLY A 259 -6.96 20.73 -9.82
CA GLY A 259 -6.92 21.26 -8.46
C GLY A 259 -8.27 21.27 -7.73
N LYS A 260 -9.37 20.84 -8.37
CA LYS A 260 -10.69 20.72 -7.75
C LYS A 260 -10.92 19.29 -7.29
N THR A 261 -11.26 19.10 -6.01
CA THR A 261 -11.66 17.79 -5.47
C THR A 261 -12.96 17.33 -6.10
N ILE A 262 -12.95 16.13 -6.68
CA ILE A 262 -14.11 15.48 -7.30
C ILE A 262 -14.56 14.22 -6.55
N TYR A 263 -13.71 13.71 -5.66
CA TYR A 263 -14.02 12.62 -4.73
C TYR A 263 -13.14 12.76 -3.49
N ASP A 264 -13.68 12.49 -2.30
CA ASP A 264 -12.93 12.64 -1.05
C ASP A 264 -13.37 11.61 0.00
N GLU A 265 -12.42 10.81 0.47
CA GLU A 265 -12.53 9.92 1.64
C GLU A 265 -11.64 10.41 2.79
N HIS A 266 -11.05 11.58 2.64
CA HIS A 266 -10.14 12.16 3.63
C HIS A 266 -10.89 13.07 4.62
N HIS A 267 -12.10 12.68 5.01
CA HIS A 267 -12.93 13.45 5.95
C HIS A 267 -13.23 12.66 7.23
N PRO A 268 -13.35 13.31 8.41
CA PRO A 268 -13.56 12.63 9.70
C PRO A 268 -14.80 11.73 9.77
N ASP A 269 -15.82 12.00 8.95
CA ASP A 269 -17.04 11.18 8.90
C ASP A 269 -16.87 9.87 8.11
N ASP A 270 -15.70 9.62 7.49
CA ASP A 270 -15.44 8.37 6.75
C ASP A 270 -15.05 7.28 7.76
N PRO A 271 -15.66 6.06 7.71
CA PRO A 271 -15.45 5.02 8.72
C PRO A 271 -14.00 4.64 8.96
N ASP A 272 -13.18 4.68 7.91
CA ASP A 272 -11.79 4.22 7.96
C ASP A 272 -10.81 5.39 8.14
N PHE A 273 -11.30 6.62 8.30
CA PHE A 273 -10.48 7.83 8.42
C PHE A 273 -9.38 7.71 9.49
N ASP A 274 -8.13 7.90 9.07
CA ASP A 274 -7.00 8.14 9.97
C ASP A 274 -6.66 9.63 10.02
N ALA A 275 -6.51 10.16 11.22
CA ALA A 275 -6.06 11.53 11.47
C ALA A 275 -4.52 11.65 11.37
N ASP A 276 -3.80 10.55 11.59
CA ASP A 276 -2.35 10.44 11.54
C ASP A 276 -1.94 9.25 10.65
N PRO A 277 -2.14 9.37 9.31
CA PRO A 277 -1.83 8.30 8.39
C PRO A 277 -0.33 7.99 8.42
N LEU A 278 0.01 6.69 8.47
CA LEU A 278 1.39 6.20 8.38
C LEU A 278 2.08 6.61 7.07
N TYR A 279 1.35 6.55 5.96
CA TYR A 279 1.88 6.84 4.63
C TYR A 279 0.92 7.68 3.80
N THR A 280 1.49 8.49 2.91
CA THR A 280 0.76 9.27 1.92
C THR A 280 1.50 9.22 0.58
N THR A 281 0.77 9.24 -0.53
CA THR A 281 1.36 9.35 -1.87
C THR A 281 0.42 10.09 -2.82
N LYS A 282 1.00 10.74 -3.83
CA LYS A 282 0.26 11.43 -4.88
C LYS A 282 0.63 10.87 -6.24
N ILE A 283 -0.38 10.48 -7.01
CA ILE A 283 -0.20 9.85 -8.33
C ILE A 283 -0.95 10.67 -9.38
N ASN A 284 -0.22 11.23 -10.35
CA ASN A 284 -0.81 11.96 -11.47
C ASN A 284 -1.01 11.03 -12.66
N VAL A 285 -2.26 10.93 -13.13
CA VAL A 285 -2.66 9.98 -14.18
C VAL A 285 -3.29 10.73 -15.34
N PRO A 286 -2.71 10.64 -16.55
CA PRO A 286 -3.36 11.14 -17.76
C PRO A 286 -4.66 10.38 -18.02
N MET A 287 -5.78 11.11 -18.08
CA MET A 287 -7.13 10.57 -18.29
C MET A 287 -7.81 11.32 -19.41
N TYR A 288 -7.80 10.75 -20.63
CA TYR A 288 -8.60 11.19 -21.78
C TYR A 288 -8.60 12.71 -21.99
N GLY A 289 -7.39 13.28 -22.09
CA GLY A 289 -7.17 14.70 -22.29
C GLY A 289 -7.14 15.57 -21.04
N ARG A 290 -7.19 14.96 -19.86
CA ARG A 290 -7.06 15.58 -18.54
C ARG A 290 -5.96 14.89 -17.74
N ILE A 291 -5.64 15.44 -16.57
CA ILE A 291 -4.73 14.84 -15.59
C ILE A 291 -5.50 14.77 -14.28
N TRP A 292 -5.70 13.55 -13.79
CA TRP A 292 -6.28 13.30 -12.47
C TRP A 292 -5.16 13.11 -11.46
N GLU A 293 -5.26 13.80 -10.32
CA GLU A 293 -4.36 13.61 -9.18
C GLU A 293 -5.07 12.73 -8.14
N PHE A 294 -4.50 11.56 -7.88
CA PHE A 294 -4.90 10.68 -6.80
C PHE A 294 -4.05 10.98 -5.57
N ASP A 295 -4.68 11.52 -4.54
CA ASP A 295 -4.10 11.73 -3.22
C ASP A 295 -4.50 10.57 -2.31
N MET A 296 -3.53 9.73 -1.97
CA MET A 296 -3.71 8.43 -1.35
C MET A 296 -3.08 8.46 0.05
N ARG A 297 -3.77 7.89 1.03
CA ARG A 297 -3.25 7.80 2.40
C ARG A 297 -3.62 6.48 3.05
N SER A 298 -2.74 5.94 3.89
CA SER A 298 -3.06 4.77 4.70
C SER A 298 -4.23 5.09 5.62
N ASP A 299 -5.19 4.18 5.72
CA ASP A 299 -6.33 4.36 6.61
C ASP A 299 -6.08 3.77 8.00
N SER A 300 -7.07 3.88 8.90
CA SER A 300 -6.93 3.44 10.29
C SER A 300 -6.73 1.92 10.44
N THR A 301 -7.21 1.14 9.47
CA THR A 301 -7.08 -0.32 9.46
C THR A 301 -5.70 -0.78 8.99
N PHE A 302 -5.03 0.02 8.15
CA PHE A 302 -3.70 -0.26 7.63
C PHE A 302 -2.67 -0.47 8.74
N ARG A 303 -2.70 0.37 9.78
CA ARG A 303 -1.78 0.29 10.92
C ARG A 303 -1.94 -1.01 11.71
N ALA A 304 -3.17 -1.43 11.95
CA ALA A 304 -3.47 -2.67 12.67
C ALA A 304 -2.95 -3.91 11.92
N LEU A 305 -3.07 -3.91 10.58
CA LEU A 305 -2.59 -5.00 9.73
C LEU A 305 -1.08 -4.97 9.48
N SER A 306 -0.46 -3.81 9.66
CA SER A 306 0.98 -3.61 9.46
C SER A 306 1.81 -3.92 10.71
N PHE A 307 1.18 -4.21 11.84
CA PHE A 307 1.87 -4.56 13.08
C PHE A 307 2.66 -5.87 12.92
N ASN A 308 3.98 -5.80 13.08
CA ASN A 308 4.87 -6.95 13.02
C ASN A 308 5.64 -7.12 14.34
N PRO A 309 5.34 -8.14 15.17
CA PRO A 309 6.00 -8.34 16.46
C PRO A 309 7.40 -8.97 16.33
N GLN A 310 7.84 -9.40 15.13
CA GLN A 310 9.09 -10.14 14.95
C GLN A 310 10.36 -9.43 15.46
N PRO A 311 10.56 -8.11 15.27
CA PRO A 311 11.70 -7.42 15.87
C PRO A 311 11.71 -7.57 17.40
N PHE A 312 10.56 -7.36 18.05
CA PHE A 312 10.44 -7.49 19.50
C PHE A 312 10.66 -8.91 20.01
N THR A 313 10.20 -9.94 19.28
CA THR A 313 10.45 -11.33 19.68
C THR A 313 11.93 -11.70 19.58
N ILE A 314 12.65 -11.17 18.57
CA ILE A 314 14.12 -11.33 18.44
C ILE A 314 14.82 -10.67 19.64
N LEU A 315 14.40 -9.45 20.01
CA LEU A 315 15.00 -8.73 21.13
C LEU A 315 14.78 -9.46 22.46
N ILE A 316 13.54 -9.86 22.77
CA ILE A 316 13.20 -10.59 24.00
C ILE A 316 13.94 -11.94 24.04
N GLY A 317 13.97 -12.67 22.91
CA GLY A 317 14.68 -13.94 22.81
C GLY A 317 16.18 -13.78 23.03
N GLY A 318 16.81 -12.76 22.43
CA GLY A 318 18.22 -12.47 22.61
C GLY A 318 18.58 -12.09 24.05
N VAL A 319 17.77 -11.23 24.68
CA VAL A 319 17.95 -10.89 26.11
C VAL A 319 17.79 -12.12 27.01
N ALA A 320 16.83 -13.00 26.73
CA ALA A 320 16.67 -14.24 27.48
C ALA A 320 17.89 -15.18 27.34
N ILE A 321 18.47 -15.27 26.14
CA ILE A 321 19.72 -16.01 25.89
C ILE A 321 20.88 -15.41 26.69
N ASP A 322 21.03 -14.09 26.68
CA ASP A 322 22.09 -13.41 27.44
C ASP A 322 21.95 -13.61 28.95
N VAL A 323 20.73 -13.58 29.48
CA VAL A 323 20.46 -13.91 30.89
C VAL A 323 20.86 -15.37 31.18
N MET A 324 20.53 -16.30 30.28
CA MET A 324 20.88 -17.71 30.46
C MET A 324 22.39 -17.95 30.38
N LEU A 325 23.10 -17.26 29.47
CA LEU A 325 24.56 -17.26 29.37
C LEU A 325 25.21 -16.68 30.62
N MET A 326 24.66 -15.60 31.17
CA MET A 326 25.13 -15.00 32.42
C MET A 326 25.05 -16.02 33.58
N PHE A 327 23.91 -16.70 33.74
CA PHE A 327 23.75 -17.73 34.77
C PHE A 327 24.70 -18.92 34.54
N LEU A 328 24.91 -19.34 33.30
CA LEU A 328 25.86 -20.39 32.95
C LEU A 328 27.30 -20.00 33.34
N PHE A 329 27.73 -18.78 33.01
CA PHE A 329 29.07 -18.28 33.35
C PHE A 329 29.27 -18.14 34.85
N ILE A 330 28.26 -17.68 35.59
CA ILE A 330 28.29 -17.67 37.05
C ILE A 330 28.43 -19.10 37.59
N GLY A 331 27.67 -20.06 37.06
CA GLY A 331 27.74 -21.47 37.46
C GLY A 331 29.10 -22.11 37.19
N LEU A 332 29.67 -21.92 36.00
CA LEU A 332 30.99 -22.42 35.62
C LEU A 332 32.10 -21.77 36.46
N THR A 333 32.03 -20.46 36.70
CA THR A 333 33.01 -19.74 37.54
C THR A 333 32.96 -20.25 38.98
N GLN A 334 31.76 -20.48 39.53
CA GLN A 334 31.62 -21.05 40.88
C GLN A 334 32.12 -22.50 40.95
N SER A 335 31.82 -23.32 39.94
CA SER A 335 32.29 -24.70 39.86
C SER A 335 33.82 -24.78 39.78
N ASN A 336 34.44 -23.99 38.90
CA ASN A 336 35.90 -23.92 38.76
C ASN A 336 36.58 -23.43 40.05
N ARG A 337 36.02 -22.43 40.74
CA ARG A 337 36.55 -21.99 42.04
C ARG A 337 36.48 -23.08 43.11
N LYS A 338 35.39 -23.85 43.17
CA LYS A 338 35.26 -24.99 44.09
C LYS A 338 36.26 -26.10 43.76
N ALA A 339 36.44 -26.42 42.47
CA ALA A 339 37.40 -27.41 42.02
C ALA A 339 38.86 -26.99 42.31
N ALA A 340 39.21 -25.73 42.05
CA ALA A 340 40.53 -25.18 42.37
C ALA A 340 40.80 -25.21 43.89
N ALA A 341 39.85 -24.76 44.71
CA ALA A 341 39.99 -24.81 46.17
C ALA A 341 40.11 -26.25 46.71
N TYR A 342 39.46 -27.22 46.07
CA TYR A 342 39.61 -28.64 46.40
C TYR A 342 41.02 -29.15 46.02
N ALA A 343 41.51 -28.82 44.82
CA ALA A 343 42.86 -29.18 44.38
C ALA A 343 43.94 -28.57 45.28
N ASP A 344 43.79 -27.32 45.72
CA ASP A 344 44.70 -26.67 46.67
C ASP A 344 44.72 -27.41 48.02
N ARG A 345 43.55 -27.78 48.55
CA ARG A 345 43.45 -28.56 49.79
C ARG A 345 44.13 -29.92 49.66
N VAL A 346 43.89 -30.65 48.58
CA VAL A 346 44.52 -31.96 48.31
C VAL A 346 46.03 -31.81 48.18
N THR A 347 46.52 -30.78 47.50
CA THR A 347 47.95 -30.51 47.35
C THR A 347 48.60 -30.22 48.70
N ILE A 348 47.95 -29.43 49.55
CA ILE A 348 48.40 -29.15 50.93
C ILE A 348 48.42 -30.44 51.75
N GLU A 349 47.39 -31.29 51.65
CA GLU A 349 47.33 -32.56 52.38
C GLU A 349 48.43 -33.54 51.93
N LEU A 350 48.65 -33.67 50.62
CA LEU A 350 49.72 -34.49 50.05
C LEU A 350 51.11 -34.00 50.50
N ARG A 351 51.32 -32.68 50.54
CA ARG A 351 52.58 -32.09 51.02
C ARG A 351 52.82 -32.42 52.49
N LYS A 352 51.79 -32.30 53.34
CA LYS A 352 51.88 -32.71 54.75
C LYS A 352 52.18 -34.20 54.90
N ARG A 353 51.51 -35.08 54.15
CA ARG A 353 51.80 -36.53 54.19
C ARG A 353 53.21 -36.86 53.72
N LYS A 354 53.71 -36.16 52.70
CA LYS A 354 55.10 -36.31 52.24
C LYS A 354 56.09 -35.91 53.34
N GLU A 355 55.90 -34.76 53.97
CA GLU A 355 56.74 -34.31 55.09
C GLU A 355 56.69 -35.28 56.28
N GLU A 356 55.53 -35.84 56.60
CA GLU A 356 55.39 -36.87 57.63
C GLU A 356 56.12 -38.18 57.27
N LEU A 357 56.05 -38.60 56.00
CA LEU A 357 56.75 -39.78 55.50
C LEU A 357 58.27 -39.59 55.51
N GLU A 358 58.75 -38.42 55.09
CA GLU A 358 60.18 -38.08 55.16
C GLU A 358 60.68 -38.11 56.61
N LYS A 359 59.94 -37.50 57.55
CA LYS A 359 60.26 -37.58 59.00
C LYS A 359 60.24 -39.01 59.53
N ARG A 360 59.26 -39.83 59.12
CA ARG A 360 59.21 -41.24 59.51
C ARG A 360 60.40 -42.02 58.94
N ASN A 361 60.78 -41.76 57.69
CA ASN A 361 61.90 -42.43 57.04
C ASN A 361 63.24 -42.04 57.68
N THR A 362 63.47 -40.76 57.98
CA THR A 362 64.68 -40.34 58.72
C THR A 362 64.73 -40.98 60.10
N THR A 363 63.60 -41.04 60.82
CA THR A 363 63.53 -41.69 62.14
C THR A 363 63.84 -43.19 62.05
N LEU A 364 63.32 -43.89 61.03
CA LEU A 364 63.62 -45.30 60.77
C LEU A 364 65.10 -45.52 60.41
N HIS A 365 65.70 -44.62 59.63
CA HIS A 365 67.12 -44.67 59.32
C HIS A 365 67.98 -44.50 60.58
N GLU A 366 67.68 -43.51 61.41
CA GLU A 366 68.35 -43.32 62.70
C GLU A 366 68.19 -44.55 63.62
N GLN A 367 67.00 -45.15 63.66
CA GLN A 367 66.77 -46.39 64.42
C GLN A 367 67.58 -47.57 63.86
N SER A 368 67.64 -47.72 62.53
CA SER A 368 68.41 -48.77 61.87
C SER A 368 69.91 -48.59 62.10
N GLU A 369 70.45 -47.37 62.03
CA GLU A 369 71.84 -47.07 62.38
C GLU A 369 72.14 -47.39 63.84
N LYS A 370 71.27 -47.00 64.78
CA LYS A 370 71.43 -47.35 66.20
C LYS A 370 71.44 -48.86 66.42
N ILE A 371 70.58 -49.62 65.75
CA ILE A 371 70.56 -51.09 65.81
C ILE A 371 71.84 -51.68 65.20
N MET A 372 72.30 -51.17 64.06
CA MET A 372 73.53 -51.62 63.40
C MET A 372 74.78 -51.34 64.25
N GLN A 373 74.81 -50.19 64.93
CA GLN A 373 75.89 -49.83 65.84
C GLN A 373 75.87 -50.71 67.09
N ALA A 374 74.70 -50.89 67.71
CA ALA A 374 74.53 -51.83 68.82
C ALA A 374 74.92 -53.28 68.45
N ARG A 375 74.69 -53.69 67.19
CA ARG A 375 75.11 -55.00 66.68
C ARG A 375 76.62 -55.09 66.46
N ARG A 376 77.28 -54.05 65.93
CA ARG A 376 78.75 -53.99 65.83
C ARG A 376 79.42 -54.01 67.20
N ASP A 377 78.85 -53.29 68.16
CA ASP A 377 79.35 -53.25 69.54
C ASP A 377 79.16 -54.62 70.23
N ALA A 378 78.13 -55.38 69.86
CA ALA A 378 77.90 -56.75 70.35
C ALA A 378 78.79 -57.81 69.68
N ASP A 379 79.18 -57.63 68.41
CA ASP A 379 80.08 -58.55 67.68
C ASP A 379 81.59 -58.29 68.00
N THR A 380 81.90 -57.20 68.70
CA THR A 380 83.27 -56.82 69.14
C THR A 380 83.52 -57.00 70.64
N ALA A 381 82.54 -57.52 71.38
CA ALA A 381 82.64 -57.95 72.77
C ALA A 381 82.61 -59.49 72.85
#